data_AF-A0A939ZEF9-F1
#
_entry.id   AF-A0A939ZEF9-F1
#
_cell.length_a   1.000
_cell.length_b   1.000
_cell.length_c   1.000
_cell.angle_alpha   90.00
_cell.angle_beta   90.00
_cell.angle_gamma   90.00
#
_symmetry.space_group_name_H-M   'P 1'
#
loop_
_entity.id
_entity.type
_entity.pdbx_description
1 polymer ?
#
loop_
_entity_poly.entity_id
_entity_poly.type
_entity_poly.pdbx_seq_one_letter_code
_entity_poly.pdbx_strand_id
1 'polypeptide(L)'
;MMDDKKLNDSELENVSGGFIFNATNISGSDPMRPWEVIDNKNGNVLNRFGTKAEAEACARSYGSLTYNAMEINWNDVCSLRSNPIA
;
A
#
# COMPACT_ATOMS: atom_id res chain seq x y z
N MET A 1 7.56 33.02 6.88
CA MET A 1 7.51 31.92 7.85
C MET A 1 6.80 30.79 7.14
N MET A 2 7.46 29.66 6.92
CA MET A 2 6.80 28.46 6.40
C MET A 2 6.01 27.90 7.57
N ASP A 3 4.68 27.90 7.45
CA ASP A 3 3.81 27.24 8.42
C ASP A 3 4.10 25.74 8.37
N ASP A 4 4.95 25.27 9.27
CA ASP A 4 5.09 23.86 9.62
C ASP A 4 3.77 23.41 10.25
N LYS A 5 2.79 23.14 9.39
CA LYS A 5 1.50 22.60 9.74
C LYS A 5 1.77 21.19 10.28
N LYS A 6 1.98 21.09 11.60
CA LYS A 6 1.97 19.83 12.34
C LYS A 6 0.64 19.16 12.03
N LEU A 7 0.68 18.17 11.14
CA LEU A 7 -0.43 17.25 10.90
C LEU A 7 -0.80 16.69 12.28
N ASN A 8 -2.06 16.85 12.66
CA ASN A 8 -2.60 16.24 13.86
C ASN A 8 -2.69 14.72 13.65
N ASP A 9 -2.69 13.93 14.74
CA ASP A 9 -2.64 12.46 14.65
C ASP A 9 -3.77 11.87 13.78
N SER A 10 -4.91 12.56 13.65
CA SER A 10 -6.01 12.19 12.72
C SER A 10 -5.71 12.43 11.23
N GLU A 11 -4.81 13.35 10.87
CA GLU A 11 -4.33 13.49 9.50
C GLU A 11 -3.24 12.46 9.17
N LEU A 12 -2.51 11.96 10.17
CA LEU A 12 -1.59 10.82 10.03
C LEU A 12 -2.32 9.48 9.83
N GLU A 13 -3.48 9.30 10.48
CA GLU A 13 -4.41 8.17 10.23
C GLU A 13 -5.01 8.19 8.82
N ASN A 14 -4.98 9.35 8.15
CA ASN A 14 -5.45 9.49 6.77
C ASN A 14 -4.38 9.25 5.71
N VAL A 15 -3.12 9.08 6.11
CA VAL A 15 -2.10 8.66 5.16
C VAL A 15 -2.29 7.17 4.88
N SER A 16 -2.85 6.87 3.71
CA SER A 16 -2.98 5.50 3.21
C SER A 16 -1.60 4.86 3.15
N GLY A 17 -1.32 3.98 4.11
CA GLY A 17 -0.17 3.10 4.06
C GLY A 17 -0.27 2.10 2.90
N GLY A 18 0.83 1.40 2.64
CA GLY A 18 0.90 0.40 1.57
C GLY A 18 1.24 -1.00 2.09
N PHE A 19 0.34 -1.97 1.94
CA PHE A 19 0.69 -3.39 1.96
C PHE A 19 1.44 -3.73 0.68
N ILE A 20 2.23 -4.80 0.68
CA ILE A 20 2.82 -5.32 -0.55
C ILE A 20 2.15 -6.63 -0.93
N PHE A 21 1.94 -6.82 -2.23
CA PHE A 21 1.29 -8.00 -2.77
C PHE A 21 2.04 -8.48 -4.01
N ASN A 22 2.29 -9.79 -4.11
CA ASN A 22 2.86 -10.39 -5.32
C ASN A 22 1.75 -10.86 -6.27
N ALA A 23 1.55 -10.10 -7.34
CA ALA A 23 0.53 -10.32 -8.34
C ALA A 23 0.95 -11.28 -9.47
N THR A 24 2.13 -11.93 -9.42
CA THR A 24 2.67 -12.78 -10.52
C THR A 24 1.65 -13.79 -11.08
N ASN A 25 0.78 -14.35 -10.24
CA ASN A 25 -0.21 -15.37 -10.64
C ASN A 25 -1.64 -14.82 -10.76
N ILE A 26 -1.81 -13.50 -10.75
CA ILE A 26 -3.12 -12.85 -10.88
C ILE A 26 -3.35 -12.48 -12.34
N SER A 27 -4.54 -12.84 -12.82
CA SER A 27 -4.98 -12.49 -14.17
C SER A 27 -5.05 -10.97 -14.34
N GLY A 28 -4.42 -10.45 -15.40
CA GLY A 28 -4.35 -9.00 -15.68
C GLY A 28 -3.26 -8.25 -14.92
N SER A 29 -2.38 -8.94 -14.18
CA SER A 29 -1.18 -8.35 -13.59
C SER A 29 -0.11 -7.99 -14.65
N ASP A 30 0.76 -7.05 -14.30
CA ASP A 30 1.93 -6.71 -15.11
C ASP A 30 3.07 -7.72 -14.81
N PRO A 31 3.46 -8.58 -15.76
CA PRO A 31 4.49 -9.58 -15.52
C PRO A 31 5.89 -8.98 -15.34
N MET A 32 6.13 -7.74 -15.79
CA MET A 32 7.39 -7.03 -15.55
C MET A 32 7.41 -6.32 -14.19
N ARG A 33 6.25 -6.12 -13.57
CA ARG A 33 6.07 -5.41 -12.30
C ARG A 33 5.10 -6.15 -11.38
N PRO A 34 5.46 -7.36 -10.93
CA PRO A 34 4.54 -8.21 -10.17
C PRO A 34 4.31 -7.73 -8.74
N TRP A 35 5.13 -6.84 -8.20
CA TRP A 35 4.98 -6.36 -6.82
C TRP A 35 4.12 -5.11 -6.77
N GLU A 36 2.92 -5.23 -6.20
CA GLU A 36 1.98 -4.13 -6.04
C GLU A 36 2.05 -3.57 -4.62
N VAL A 37 2.04 -2.25 -4.51
CA VAL A 37 1.76 -1.57 -3.24
C VAL A 37 0.27 -1.28 -3.19
N ILE A 38 -0.39 -1.81 -2.17
CA ILE A 38 -1.84 -1.84 -2.01
C ILE A 38 -2.25 -0.86 -0.91
N ASP A 39 -3.18 0.03 -1.20
CA ASP A 39 -3.78 0.95 -0.24
C ASP A 39 -4.47 0.16 0.89
N ASN A 40 -4.05 0.41 2.12
CA ASN A 40 -4.53 -0.28 3.31
C ASN A 40 -6.01 -0.02 3.62
N LYS A 41 -6.63 0.99 3.00
CA LYS A 41 -8.04 1.35 3.23
C LYS A 41 -8.99 0.66 2.27
N ASN A 42 -8.64 0.57 1.00
CA ASN A 42 -9.58 0.19 -0.06
C ASN A 42 -9.04 -0.93 -0.99
N GLY A 43 -7.80 -1.38 -0.79
CA GLY A 43 -7.21 -2.43 -1.60
C GLY A 43 -6.84 -2.00 -3.03
N ASN A 44 -6.84 -0.70 -3.33
CA ASN A 44 -6.41 -0.17 -4.63
C ASN A 44 -4.90 -0.30 -4.79
N VAL A 45 -4.46 -0.47 -6.03
CA VAL A 45 -3.04 -0.48 -6.36
C VAL A 45 -2.55 0.97 -6.40
N LEU A 46 -1.67 1.33 -5.47
CA LEU A 46 -1.01 2.64 -5.43
C LEU A 46 0.15 2.70 -6.42
N ASN A 47 0.95 1.64 -6.51
CA ASN A 47 2.09 1.56 -7.41
C ASN A 47 2.52 0.11 -7.69
N ARG A 48 3.33 -0.10 -8.73
CA ARG A 48 3.84 -1.43 -9.14
C ARG A 48 5.35 -1.41 -9.36
N PHE A 49 6.01 -2.48 -8.96
CA PHE A 49 7.47 -2.60 -8.96
C PHE A 49 7.92 -3.95 -9.51
N GLY A 50 9.11 -3.95 -10.09
CA GLY A 50 9.75 -5.18 -10.58
C GLY A 50 10.22 -6.07 -9.45
N THR A 51 10.60 -5.48 -8.30
CA THR A 51 11.17 -6.20 -7.17
C THR A 51 10.42 -5.94 -5.86
N LYS A 52 10.48 -6.94 -4.96
CA LYS A 52 9.94 -6.83 -3.60
C LYS A 52 10.55 -5.65 -2.83
N ALA A 53 11.87 -5.48 -2.96
CA ALA A 53 12.61 -4.45 -2.23
C ALA A 53 12.16 -3.03 -2.59
N GLU A 54 11.88 -2.76 -3.86
CA GLU A 54 11.35 -1.46 -4.31
C GLU A 54 9.93 -1.22 -3.77
N ALA A 55 9.07 -2.25 -3.82
CA ALA A 55 7.72 -2.17 -3.27
C ALA A 55 7.74 -1.93 -1.75
N GLU A 56 8.60 -2.62 -1.01
CA GLU A 56 8.78 -2.39 0.41
C GLU A 56 9.30 -0.98 0.73
N ALA A 57 10.28 -0.49 -0.03
CA ALA A 57 10.81 0.86 0.16
C ALA A 57 9.74 1.93 -0.08
N CYS A 58 8.94 1.78 -1.13
CA CYS A 58 7.81 2.65 -1.40
C CYS A 58 6.72 2.53 -0.33
N ALA A 59 6.37 1.31 0.07
CA ALA A 59 5.38 1.07 1.12
C ALA A 59 5.76 1.74 2.45
N ARG A 60 7.04 1.66 2.85
CA ARG A 60 7.57 2.33 4.05
C ARG A 60 7.59 3.86 3.94
N SER A 61 7.63 4.43 2.73
CA SER A 61 7.58 5.88 2.56
C SER A 61 6.18 6.48 2.80
N TYR A 62 5.12 5.67 2.76
CA TYR A 62 3.75 6.13 3.01
C TYR A 62 3.43 6.35 4.49
N GLY A 63 4.31 5.98 5.43
CA GLY A 63 4.09 6.32 6.83
C GLY A 63 4.83 5.41 7.80
N SER A 64 4.75 5.75 9.08
CA SER A 64 5.40 5.05 10.18
C SER A 64 4.61 3.85 10.73
N LEU A 65 3.47 3.52 10.12
CA LEU A 65 2.63 2.41 10.56
C LEU A 65 3.39 1.09 10.43
N THR A 66 3.37 0.29 11.50
CA THR A 66 4.16 -0.95 11.63
C THR A 66 3.78 -2.02 10.61
N TYR A 67 2.57 -1.94 10.05
CA TYR A 67 2.07 -2.86 9.04
C TYR A 67 2.34 -2.38 7.60
N ASN A 68 2.97 -1.21 7.41
CA ASN A 68 3.44 -0.81 6.09
C ASN A 68 4.53 -1.77 5.61
N ALA A 69 4.51 -2.10 4.33
CA ALA A 69 5.35 -3.13 3.71
C ALA A 69 5.11 -4.55 4.22
N MET A 70 4.04 -4.78 4.98
CA MET A 70 3.59 -6.14 5.28
C MET A 70 3.09 -6.80 4.01
N GLU A 71 3.59 -8.00 3.75
CA GLU A 71 3.13 -8.80 2.62
C GLU A 71 1.78 -9.43 2.94
N ILE A 72 0.82 -9.25 2.04
CA ILE A 72 -0.53 -9.79 2.15
C ILE A 72 -0.82 -10.74 0.99
N ASN A 73 -1.80 -11.60 1.15
CA ASN A 73 -2.23 -12.52 0.09
C ASN A 73 -3.42 -11.95 -0.70
N TRP A 74 -3.82 -12.65 -1.77
CA TRP A 74 -4.93 -12.21 -2.62
C TRP A 74 -6.29 -12.14 -1.89
N ASN A 75 -6.53 -12.99 -0.89
CA ASN A 75 -7.76 -12.95 -0.10
C ASN A 75 -7.82 -11.68 0.75
N ASP A 76 -6.68 -11.23 1.29
CA ASP A 76 -6.59 -9.97 2.05
C ASP A 76 -6.87 -8.78 1.11
N VAL A 77 -6.27 -8.77 -0.09
CA VAL A 77 -6.54 -7.76 -1.12
C VAL A 77 -8.03 -7.72 -1.48
N CYS A 78 -8.65 -8.88 -1.72
CA CYS A 78 -10.08 -8.98 -1.99
C CYS A 78 -10.93 -8.48 -0.82
N SER A 79 -10.53 -8.78 0.42
CA SER A 79 -11.24 -8.37 1.63
C SER A 79 -11.24 -6.85 1.78
N LEU A 80 -10.09 -6.19 1.52
CA LEU A 80 -9.96 -4.73 1.52
C LEU A 80 -10.83 -4.09 0.44
N ARG A 81 -10.84 -4.65 -0.78
CA ARG A 81 -11.67 -4.15 -1.89
C ARG A 81 -13.17 -4.32 -1.65
N SER A 82 -13.54 -5.37 -0.92
CA SER A 82 -14.94 -5.65 -0.59
C SER A 82 -15.44 -4.80 0.58
N ASN A 83 -14.54 -4.33 1.44
CA ASN A 83 -14.86 -3.55 2.64
C ASN A 83 -13.95 -2.32 2.76
N PRO A 84 -14.06 -1.35 1.84
CA PRO A 84 -13.22 -0.16 1.89
C PRO A 84 -13.54 0.67 3.14
N ILE A 85 -12.49 1.11 3.83
CA ILE A 85 -12.56 2.02 4.96
C ILE A 85 -12.64 3.45 4.38
N ALA A 86 -13.74 4.15 4.68
CA ALA A 86 -14.03 5.51 4.21
C ALA A 86 -13.21 6.57 4.95
#